data_AF-A0A2H3IMY2-F1
#
_entry.id   AF-A0A2H3IMY2-F1
#
_cell.length_a   1.000
_cell.length_b   1.000
_cell.length_c   1.000
_cell.angle_alpha   90.00
_cell.angle_beta   90.00
_cell.angle_gamma   90.00
#
_symmetry.space_group_name_H-M   'P 1'
#
loop_
_entity.id
_entity.type
_entity.pdbx_description
1 polymer ?
#
loop_
_entity_poly.entity_id
_entity_poly.type
_entity_poly.pdbx_seq_one_letter_code
_entity_poly.pdbx_strand_id
1 'polypeptide(L)'
;MSTMDMNKSAPLSDITEQPQGAVSTKSGKSHHKRRKPRSLLSRFKDVALKHTWLIPLIILAGLLSAYAINPTETNPLHSALFLSYPREPKYPGEPVMYGKGKKDFAFVAFYTVVLSFTREFLMQRVIRPWALYCNIRGKGKIARFMEQVYTAMYFAVFGPFGLWVMSRTNIWYFNTTAMFEGFPHREHTAEFKAYYLLQAAYWFQQAIVLLLQLEKPRKDFKELVGHHIITLALIFLSYRFHFTYMGIAVYITHDISDFFLATSKTLNYLDSPIIGPYFGLFVTVWIYLRHFINLKILWAVLTEFRTVGPFELNWETQQYKCWISQYITFALLASLQAVNLFWLYLIMRILKKYILDDVAQDERSEDEDEEEEADASKAAAGGINGVEGVSSQVSVNGTSTDGRKRK
;
A
#
# COMPACT_ATOMS: atom_id res chain seq x y z
N MET A 1 -11.13 -65.32 -60.90
CA MET A 1 -11.24 -66.77 -61.17
C MET A 1 -10.33 -67.06 -62.36
N SER A 2 -9.44 -68.06 -62.26
CA SER A 2 -8.18 -68.20 -63.03
C SER A 2 -7.16 -67.07 -62.75
N THR A 3 -6.01 -67.29 -62.08
CA THR A 3 -4.84 -68.18 -62.27
C THR A 3 -3.72 -67.56 -63.12
N MET A 4 -2.63 -67.15 -62.47
CA MET A 4 -1.28 -67.35 -63.01
C MET A 4 -0.23 -67.27 -61.89
N ASP A 5 0.42 -68.41 -61.62
CA ASP A 5 1.68 -68.47 -60.87
C ASP A 5 2.84 -68.02 -61.76
N MET A 6 3.85 -67.36 -61.18
CA MET A 6 5.24 -67.84 -61.31
C MET A 6 6.22 -67.11 -60.36
N ASN A 7 6.50 -67.78 -59.24
CA ASN A 7 7.85 -68.23 -58.85
C ASN A 7 9.06 -67.30 -59.08
N LYS A 8 9.76 -66.95 -57.98
CA LYS A 8 11.19 -67.31 -57.84
C LYS A 8 11.71 -67.29 -56.40
N SER A 9 12.07 -68.49 -55.91
CA SER A 9 13.25 -68.84 -55.08
C SER A 9 13.60 -68.08 -53.78
N ALA A 10 14.13 -68.69 -52.71
CA ALA A 10 14.28 -70.08 -52.27
C ALA A 10 14.76 -70.10 -50.79
N PRO A 11 14.65 -71.20 -50.02
CA PRO A 11 14.63 -71.16 -48.55
C PRO A 11 15.72 -72.02 -47.84
N LEU A 12 15.46 -72.39 -46.57
CA LEU A 12 16.17 -73.27 -45.60
C LEU A 12 17.11 -72.53 -44.60
N SER A 13 16.87 -72.54 -43.28
CA SER A 13 16.90 -73.65 -42.26
C SER A 13 18.35 -74.00 -41.84
N ASP A 14 18.72 -74.39 -40.61
CA ASP A 14 18.04 -74.72 -39.34
C ASP A 14 19.11 -74.69 -38.19
N ILE A 15 18.76 -75.09 -36.95
CA ILE A 15 19.66 -75.49 -35.81
C ILE A 15 20.42 -74.30 -35.15
N THR A 16 20.39 -74.04 -33.83
CA THR A 16 20.54 -74.94 -32.66
C THR A 16 19.95 -74.35 -31.36
N GLU A 17 19.48 -75.22 -30.46
CA GLU A 17 19.23 -74.95 -29.03
C GLU A 17 20.54 -74.77 -28.21
N GLN A 18 20.66 -74.51 -26.89
CA GLN A 18 19.81 -74.30 -25.68
C GLN A 18 20.74 -73.58 -24.63
N PRO A 19 20.40 -73.34 -23.33
CA PRO A 19 19.11 -73.28 -22.64
C PRO A 19 18.93 -71.99 -21.77
N GLN A 20 17.84 -71.97 -20.99
CA GLN A 20 17.36 -70.86 -20.17
C GLN A 20 18.25 -70.56 -18.93
N GLY A 21 18.60 -69.29 -18.74
CA GLY A 21 19.17 -68.76 -17.48
C GLY A 21 18.07 -68.29 -16.51
N ALA A 22 18.16 -68.69 -15.24
CA ALA A 22 17.10 -68.51 -14.25
C ALA A 22 16.75 -67.04 -13.93
N VAL A 23 15.48 -66.67 -14.10
CA VAL A 23 14.94 -65.38 -13.63
C VAL A 23 14.71 -65.45 -12.12
N SER A 24 15.69 -64.95 -11.35
CA SER A 24 15.57 -64.76 -9.91
C SER A 24 14.50 -63.72 -9.58
N THR A 25 13.43 -64.16 -8.91
CA THR A 25 12.37 -63.30 -8.37
C THR A 25 12.91 -62.42 -7.25
N LYS A 26 13.18 -61.14 -7.53
CA LYS A 26 13.40 -60.12 -6.49
C LYS A 26 12.28 -59.08 -6.51
N SER A 27 11.41 -59.17 -5.50
CA SER A 27 10.42 -58.16 -5.17
C SER A 27 11.11 -56.82 -4.83
N GLY A 28 11.21 -55.94 -5.83
CA GLY A 28 11.68 -54.58 -5.67
C GLY A 28 10.60 -53.73 -4.97
N LYS A 29 10.72 -53.59 -3.64
CA LYS A 29 9.80 -52.79 -2.83
C LYS A 29 9.65 -51.37 -3.40
N SER A 30 8.43 -50.99 -3.75
CA SER A 30 8.09 -49.59 -4.04
C SER A 30 8.41 -48.73 -2.82
N HIS A 31 9.51 -47.98 -2.88
CA HIS A 31 9.82 -46.95 -1.90
C HIS A 31 8.88 -45.76 -2.13
N HIS A 32 7.66 -45.86 -1.60
CA HIS A 32 6.87 -44.67 -1.29
C HIS A 32 7.74 -43.76 -0.41
N LYS A 33 8.23 -42.66 -1.00
CA LYS A 33 8.89 -41.57 -0.27
C LYS A 33 7.88 -41.05 0.77
N ARG A 34 7.97 -41.58 1.99
CA ARG A 34 7.17 -41.18 3.15
C ARG A 34 7.43 -39.69 3.38
N ARG A 35 6.56 -38.83 2.84
CA ARG A 35 6.65 -37.37 2.96
C ARG A 35 6.83 -37.05 4.45
N LYS A 36 8.00 -36.53 4.83
CA LYS A 36 8.26 -36.09 6.20
C LYS A 36 7.11 -35.17 6.63
N PRO A 37 6.53 -35.34 7.83
CA PRO A 37 5.44 -34.48 8.27
C PRO A 37 5.93 -33.02 8.23
N ARG A 38 5.26 -32.17 7.44
CA ARG A 38 5.60 -30.74 7.37
C ARG A 38 5.60 -30.17 8.79
N SER A 39 6.72 -29.56 9.17
CA SER A 39 6.89 -28.85 10.45
C SER A 39 5.74 -27.87 10.67
N LEU A 40 5.31 -27.70 11.92
CA LEU A 40 4.25 -26.77 12.29
C LEU A 40 4.53 -25.35 11.77
N LEU A 41 5.81 -24.92 11.77
CA LEU A 41 6.24 -23.64 11.20
C LEU A 41 6.02 -23.55 9.69
N SER A 42 6.22 -24.64 8.94
CA SER A 42 5.93 -24.68 7.50
C SER A 42 4.43 -24.60 7.25
N ARG A 43 3.60 -25.31 8.03
CA ARG A 43 2.14 -25.24 7.91
C ARG A 43 1.61 -23.86 8.27
N PHE A 44 2.15 -23.25 9.33
CA PHE A 44 1.81 -21.88 9.73
C PHE A 44 2.20 -20.88 8.65
N LYS A 45 3.41 -20.98 8.08
CA LYS A 45 3.84 -20.14 6.96
C LYS A 45 2.94 -20.30 5.72
N ASP A 46 2.58 -21.53 5.37
CA ASP A 46 1.64 -21.80 4.26
C ASP A 46 0.27 -21.14 4.49
N VAL A 47 -0.25 -21.18 5.73
CA VAL A 47 -1.53 -20.56 6.11
C VAL A 47 -1.43 -19.03 6.15
N ALA A 48 -0.36 -18.47 6.70
CA ALA A 48 -0.14 -17.04 6.82
C ALA A 48 0.08 -16.36 5.46
N LEU A 49 0.75 -17.04 4.51
CA LEU A 49 0.86 -16.56 3.12
C LEU A 49 -0.47 -16.63 2.37
N LYS A 50 -1.34 -17.61 2.70
CA LYS A 50 -2.69 -17.71 2.13
C LYS A 50 -3.65 -16.67 2.72
N HIS A 51 -3.50 -16.36 4.00
CA HIS A 51 -4.32 -15.44 4.77
C HIS A 51 -3.46 -14.33 5.38
N THR A 52 -3.15 -13.32 4.56
CA THR A 52 -2.24 -12.21 4.89
C THR A 52 -2.70 -11.43 6.13
N TRP A 53 -4.01 -11.31 6.36
CA TRP A 53 -4.60 -10.71 7.57
C TRP A 53 -4.27 -11.45 8.87
N LEU A 54 -3.83 -12.72 8.81
CA LEU A 54 -3.53 -13.53 9.99
C LEU A 54 -2.31 -13.02 10.76
N ILE A 55 -1.29 -12.47 10.08
CA ILE A 55 -0.09 -11.94 10.74
C ILE A 55 -0.42 -10.66 11.52
N PRO A 56 -1.03 -9.61 10.92
CA PRO A 56 -1.51 -8.45 11.68
C PRO A 56 -2.49 -8.81 12.79
N LEU A 57 -3.39 -9.78 12.57
CA LEU A 57 -4.34 -10.22 13.60
C LEU A 57 -3.64 -10.84 14.82
N ILE A 58 -2.62 -11.67 14.62
CA ILE A 58 -1.87 -12.28 15.73
C ILE A 58 -1.12 -11.21 16.53
N ILE A 59 -0.52 -10.22 15.86
CA ILE A 59 0.15 -9.09 16.51
C ILE A 59 -0.89 -8.28 17.31
N LEU A 60 -2.02 -7.93 16.70
CA LEU A 60 -3.09 -7.17 17.34
C LEU A 60 -3.68 -7.93 18.54
N ALA A 61 -3.96 -9.21 18.42
CA ALA A 61 -4.46 -10.05 19.51
C ALA A 61 -3.44 -10.17 20.65
N GLY A 62 -2.14 -10.26 20.34
CA GLY A 62 -1.08 -10.25 21.35
C GLY A 62 -1.02 -8.92 22.12
N LEU A 63 -1.06 -7.79 21.42
CA LEU A 63 -1.08 -6.45 22.02
C LEU A 63 -2.34 -6.22 22.87
N LEU A 64 -3.52 -6.56 22.36
CA LEU A 64 -4.77 -6.42 23.10
C LEU A 64 -4.83 -7.34 24.33
N SER A 65 -4.30 -8.57 24.23
CA SER A 65 -4.20 -9.48 25.38
C SER A 65 -3.24 -8.95 26.44
N ALA A 66 -2.09 -8.40 26.04
CA ALA A 66 -1.13 -7.78 26.95
C ALA A 66 -1.69 -6.51 27.62
N TYR A 67 -2.58 -5.78 26.95
CA TYR A 67 -3.35 -4.70 27.59
C TYR A 67 -4.38 -5.26 28.58
N ALA A 68 -5.13 -6.30 28.21
CA ALA A 68 -6.18 -6.90 29.05
C ALA A 68 -5.69 -7.51 30.37
N ILE A 69 -4.40 -7.88 30.47
CA ILE A 69 -3.78 -8.35 31.73
C ILE A 69 -3.74 -7.23 32.79
N ASN A 70 -3.58 -5.98 32.38
CA ASN A 70 -3.60 -4.81 33.27
C ASN A 70 -4.21 -3.61 32.51
N PRO A 71 -5.55 -3.48 32.47
CA PRO A 71 -6.24 -2.45 31.69
C PRO A 71 -6.28 -1.12 32.44
N THR A 72 -5.12 -0.57 32.79
CA THR A 72 -4.96 0.70 33.49
C THR A 72 -3.99 1.63 32.75
N GLU A 73 -4.01 2.93 33.08
CA GLU A 73 -3.10 3.92 32.50
C GLU A 73 -1.60 3.64 32.77
N THR A 74 -1.31 2.78 33.76
CA THR A 74 0.06 2.33 34.07
C THR A 74 0.64 1.40 33.01
N ASN A 75 -0.20 0.78 32.18
CA ASN A 75 0.22 -0.13 31.13
C ASN A 75 0.89 0.65 29.99
N PRO A 76 2.10 0.27 29.52
CA PRO A 76 2.75 0.95 28.39
C PRO A 76 1.92 0.93 27.10
N LEU A 77 1.03 -0.05 26.93
CA LEU A 77 0.12 -0.13 25.79
C LEU A 77 -1.08 0.82 25.90
N HIS A 78 -1.36 1.42 27.05
CA HIS A 78 -2.43 2.42 27.19
C HIS A 78 -2.21 3.61 26.22
N SER A 79 -0.97 4.09 26.11
CA SER A 79 -0.57 5.12 25.14
C SER A 79 -0.65 4.70 23.67
N ALA A 80 -0.82 3.41 23.39
CA ALA A 80 -0.96 2.87 22.04
C ALA A 80 -2.44 2.76 21.64
N LEU A 81 -3.32 2.46 22.59
CA LEU A 81 -4.77 2.37 22.38
C LEU A 81 -5.48 3.73 22.50
N PHE A 82 -5.02 4.61 23.40
CA PHE A 82 -5.70 5.86 23.75
C PHE A 82 -4.84 7.11 23.54
N LEU A 83 -5.51 8.24 23.30
CA LEU A 83 -4.84 9.53 23.14
C LEU A 83 -4.07 9.92 24.41
N SER A 84 -2.78 10.17 24.25
CA SER A 84 -1.91 10.61 25.34
C SER A 84 -1.92 12.13 25.53
N TYR A 85 -1.51 12.58 26.72
CA TYR A 85 -1.35 14.00 27.10
C TYR A 85 -2.65 14.83 27.15
N PRO A 86 -3.71 14.39 27.85
CA PRO A 86 -4.83 15.27 28.17
C PRO A 86 -4.37 16.44 29.03
N ARG A 87 -5.07 17.56 28.92
CA ARG A 87 -4.91 18.77 29.73
C ARG A 87 -6.20 19.05 30.49
N GLU A 88 -6.06 19.56 31.69
CA GLU A 88 -7.19 20.10 32.44
C GLU A 88 -7.81 21.29 31.67
N PRO A 89 -9.14 21.32 31.47
CA PRO A 89 -9.81 22.48 30.88
C PRO A 89 -9.53 23.75 31.68
N LYS A 90 -9.32 24.88 31.00
CA LYS A 90 -8.98 26.15 31.70
C LYS A 90 -10.20 26.75 32.38
N TYR A 91 -11.38 26.54 31.79
CA TYR A 91 -12.66 26.97 32.36
C TYR A 91 -13.68 25.82 32.39
N PRO A 92 -14.60 25.81 33.37
CA PRO A 92 -15.67 24.81 33.44
C PRO A 92 -16.52 24.80 32.15
N GLY A 93 -16.65 23.63 31.52
CA GLY A 93 -17.42 23.44 30.29
C GLY A 93 -16.60 23.52 28.99
N GLU A 94 -15.32 23.86 29.05
CA GLU A 94 -14.43 23.74 27.88
C GLU A 94 -14.08 22.26 27.58
N PRO A 95 -13.84 21.90 26.30
CA PRO A 95 -13.40 20.56 25.93
C PRO A 95 -12.01 20.24 26.47
N VAL A 96 -11.77 18.97 26.81
CA VAL A 96 -10.42 18.47 27.15
C VAL A 96 -9.51 18.60 25.93
N MET A 97 -8.45 19.38 26.09
CA MET A 97 -7.43 19.59 25.06
C MET A 97 -6.28 18.60 25.24
N TYR A 98 -5.66 18.19 24.14
CA TYR A 98 -4.57 17.22 24.12
C TYR A 98 -3.28 17.86 23.59
N GLY A 99 -2.21 17.74 24.38
CA GLY A 99 -0.85 18.09 23.97
C GLY A 99 -0.21 17.02 23.07
N LYS A 100 1.09 17.15 22.80
CA LYS A 100 1.84 16.27 21.89
C LYS A 100 3.10 15.72 22.57
N GLY A 101 3.53 14.50 22.22
CA GLY A 101 4.76 13.93 22.75
C GLY A 101 5.07 12.52 22.26
N LYS A 102 6.15 11.92 22.81
CA LYS A 102 6.70 10.63 22.33
C LYS A 102 5.71 9.46 22.39
N LYS A 103 4.73 9.49 23.31
CA LYS A 103 3.68 8.45 23.40
C LYS A 103 2.81 8.38 22.14
N ASP A 104 2.70 9.47 21.37
CA ASP A 104 1.91 9.50 20.14
C ASP A 104 2.48 8.57 19.04
N PHE A 105 3.79 8.25 19.07
CA PHE A 105 4.37 7.23 18.18
C PHE A 105 3.87 5.82 18.49
N ALA A 106 3.56 5.50 19.75
CA ALA A 106 2.99 4.21 20.12
C ALA A 106 1.56 4.07 19.59
N PHE A 107 0.78 5.16 19.65
CA PHE A 107 -0.55 5.25 19.04
C PHE A 107 -0.48 5.01 17.53
N VAL A 108 0.38 5.76 16.82
CA VAL A 108 0.60 5.60 15.37
C VAL A 108 1.00 4.16 15.03
N ALA A 109 1.97 3.58 15.74
CA ALA A 109 2.42 2.21 15.48
C ALA A 109 1.33 1.14 15.70
N PHE A 110 0.52 1.27 16.76
CA PHE A 110 -0.59 0.36 17.01
C PHE A 110 -1.68 0.48 15.95
N TYR A 111 -2.09 1.69 15.60
CA TYR A 111 -3.10 1.89 14.55
C TYR A 111 -2.59 1.52 13.15
N THR A 112 -1.28 1.59 12.86
CA THR A 112 -0.69 1.01 11.66
C THR A 112 -0.90 -0.51 11.59
N VAL A 113 -0.81 -1.24 12.72
CA VAL A 113 -1.14 -2.69 12.78
C VAL A 113 -2.63 -2.92 12.60
N VAL A 114 -3.50 -2.12 13.24
CA VAL A 114 -4.96 -2.19 13.07
C VAL A 114 -5.37 -1.96 11.62
N LEU A 115 -4.81 -0.95 10.95
CA LEU A 115 -5.05 -0.66 9.54
C LEU A 115 -4.50 -1.76 8.62
N SER A 116 -3.32 -2.31 8.92
CA SER A 116 -2.78 -3.46 8.18
C SER A 116 -3.68 -4.69 8.28
N PHE A 117 -4.22 -5.00 9.47
CA PHE A 117 -5.23 -6.05 9.64
C PHE A 117 -6.50 -5.73 8.83
N THR A 118 -7.00 -4.50 8.94
CA THR A 118 -8.25 -4.07 8.32
C THR A 118 -8.16 -4.13 6.79
N ARG A 119 -7.06 -3.65 6.19
CA ARG A 119 -6.76 -3.75 4.76
C ARG A 119 -6.83 -5.20 4.28
N GLU A 120 -6.01 -6.07 4.84
CA GLU A 120 -5.91 -7.46 4.40
C GLU A 120 -7.21 -8.23 4.65
N PHE A 121 -7.93 -7.94 5.73
CA PHE A 121 -9.20 -8.56 6.05
C PHE A 121 -10.27 -8.13 5.05
N LEU A 122 -10.47 -6.82 4.82
CA LEU A 122 -11.45 -6.30 3.88
C LEU A 122 -11.17 -6.78 2.46
N MET A 123 -9.91 -6.69 1.99
CA MET A 123 -9.52 -7.18 0.67
C MET A 123 -9.82 -8.68 0.52
N GLN A 124 -9.34 -9.54 1.43
CA GLN A 124 -9.54 -10.99 1.29
C GLN A 124 -10.98 -11.47 1.53
N ARG A 125 -11.73 -10.85 2.45
CA ARG A 125 -13.00 -11.38 2.98
C ARG A 125 -14.26 -10.65 2.51
N VAL A 126 -14.15 -9.38 2.14
CA VAL A 126 -15.30 -8.55 1.72
C VAL A 126 -15.20 -8.23 0.23
N ILE A 127 -14.09 -7.63 -0.18
CA ILE A 127 -13.93 -7.09 -1.55
C ILE A 127 -13.68 -8.21 -2.56
N ARG A 128 -12.87 -9.23 -2.23
CA ARG A 128 -12.62 -10.36 -3.15
C ARG A 128 -13.90 -11.12 -3.55
N PRO A 129 -14.82 -11.48 -2.63
CA PRO A 129 -16.13 -12.01 -3.02
C PRO A 129 -16.93 -11.07 -3.93
N TRP A 130 -16.93 -9.76 -3.67
CA TRP A 130 -17.60 -8.78 -4.54
C TRP A 130 -16.97 -8.71 -5.94
N ALA A 131 -15.64 -8.71 -6.06
CA ALA A 131 -14.96 -8.73 -7.36
C ALA A 131 -15.38 -9.94 -8.22
N LEU A 132 -15.49 -11.12 -7.58
CA LEU A 132 -15.94 -12.35 -8.23
C LEU A 132 -17.45 -12.30 -8.58
N TYR A 133 -18.28 -11.71 -7.73
CA TYR A 133 -19.70 -11.48 -8.00
C TYR A 133 -19.92 -10.53 -9.20
N CYS A 134 -19.07 -9.50 -9.31
CA CYS A 134 -19.01 -8.59 -10.45
C CYS A 134 -18.35 -9.19 -11.71
N ASN A 135 -18.09 -10.51 -11.74
CA ASN A 135 -17.45 -11.22 -12.85
C ASN A 135 -16.05 -10.72 -13.25
N ILE A 136 -15.33 -10.00 -12.38
CA ILE A 136 -13.95 -9.58 -12.66
C ILE A 136 -13.06 -10.83 -12.70
N ARG A 137 -12.38 -11.03 -13.84
CA ARG A 137 -11.43 -12.13 -14.09
C ARG A 137 -10.00 -11.59 -14.13
N GLY A 138 -9.02 -12.49 -14.11
CA GLY A 138 -7.60 -12.14 -13.98
C GLY A 138 -7.17 -12.00 -12.51
N LYS A 139 -5.97 -12.50 -12.18
CA LYS A 139 -5.41 -12.35 -10.82
C LYS A 139 -4.87 -10.94 -10.60
N GLY A 140 -4.29 -10.32 -11.64
CA GLY A 140 -3.82 -8.94 -11.61
C GLY A 140 -4.98 -7.97 -11.38
N LYS A 141 -5.98 -8.03 -12.26
CA LYS A 141 -7.18 -7.19 -12.24
C LYS A 141 -7.95 -7.27 -10.93
N ILE A 142 -8.15 -8.47 -10.38
CA ILE A 142 -8.77 -8.63 -9.05
C ILE A 142 -7.90 -7.99 -7.95
N ALA A 143 -6.57 -8.10 -7.99
CA ALA A 143 -5.69 -7.46 -7.00
C ALA A 143 -5.79 -5.93 -7.06
N ARG A 144 -5.74 -5.35 -8.26
CA ARG A 144 -5.84 -3.90 -8.45
C ARG A 144 -7.22 -3.35 -8.10
N PHE A 145 -8.29 -4.04 -8.49
CA PHE A 145 -9.64 -3.72 -8.05
C PHE A 145 -9.76 -3.71 -6.53
N MET A 146 -9.21 -4.72 -5.83
CA MET A 146 -9.20 -4.76 -4.37
C MET A 146 -8.43 -3.58 -3.75
N GLU A 147 -7.28 -3.18 -4.33
CA GLU A 147 -6.52 -1.99 -3.89
C GLU A 147 -7.38 -0.72 -3.99
N GLN A 148 -8.07 -0.51 -5.13
CA GLN A 148 -8.88 0.70 -5.33
C GLN A 148 -10.12 0.71 -4.45
N VAL A 149 -10.87 -0.39 -4.35
CA VAL A 149 -12.07 -0.45 -3.50
C VAL A 149 -11.73 -0.27 -2.03
N TYR A 150 -10.63 -0.85 -1.52
CA TYR A 150 -10.19 -0.60 -0.14
C TYR A 150 -9.88 0.89 0.08
N THR A 151 -9.17 1.51 -0.86
CA THR A 151 -8.84 2.95 -0.82
C THR A 151 -10.11 3.81 -0.79
N ALA A 152 -11.10 3.49 -1.64
CA ALA A 152 -12.39 4.16 -1.66
C ALA A 152 -13.17 3.96 -0.34
N MET A 153 -13.19 2.76 0.23
CA MET A 153 -13.82 2.47 1.53
C MET A 153 -13.17 3.25 2.68
N TYR A 154 -11.84 3.37 2.68
CA TYR A 154 -11.10 4.13 3.69
C TYR A 154 -11.46 5.62 3.64
N PHE A 155 -11.36 6.25 2.46
CA PHE A 155 -11.66 7.67 2.31
C PHE A 155 -13.16 8.01 2.40
N ALA A 156 -14.07 7.06 2.12
CA ALA A 156 -15.49 7.22 2.39
C ALA A 156 -15.80 7.43 3.88
N VAL A 157 -14.95 6.94 4.79
CA VAL A 157 -15.08 7.14 6.24
C VAL A 157 -14.23 8.33 6.70
N PHE A 158 -12.94 8.36 6.32
CA PHE A 158 -12.00 9.37 6.79
C PHE A 158 -12.18 10.75 6.16
N GLY A 159 -12.66 10.85 4.91
CA GLY A 159 -12.94 12.13 4.26
C GLY A 159 -14.02 12.95 4.96
N PRO A 160 -15.24 12.40 5.17
CA PRO A 160 -16.29 13.07 5.94
C PRO A 160 -15.89 13.36 7.40
N PHE A 161 -15.15 12.44 8.04
CA PHE A 161 -14.63 12.66 9.40
C PHE A 161 -13.63 13.83 9.46
N GLY A 162 -12.71 13.91 8.49
CA GLY A 162 -11.78 15.03 8.34
C GLY A 162 -12.48 16.36 8.10
N LEU A 163 -13.47 16.40 7.20
CA LEU A 163 -14.31 17.59 6.97
C LEU A 163 -15.05 18.01 8.25
N TRP A 164 -15.60 17.06 9.01
CA TRP A 164 -16.23 17.35 10.29
C TRP A 164 -15.24 17.96 11.28
N VAL A 165 -14.05 17.35 11.47
CA VAL A 165 -12.97 17.90 12.31
C VAL A 165 -12.57 19.31 11.87
N MET A 166 -12.42 19.55 10.57
CA MET A 166 -12.07 20.87 10.03
C MET A 166 -13.15 21.92 10.26
N SER A 167 -14.44 21.55 10.19
CA SER A 167 -15.56 22.48 10.45
C SER A 167 -15.62 22.97 11.91
N ARG A 168 -14.96 22.26 12.82
CA ARG A 168 -14.81 22.62 14.24
C ARG A 168 -13.65 23.59 14.51
N THR A 169 -12.99 24.10 13.45
CA THR A 169 -11.79 24.94 13.54
C THR A 169 -11.85 26.14 12.60
N ASN A 170 -11.12 27.22 12.93
CA ASN A 170 -11.12 28.46 12.16
C ASN A 170 -10.57 28.34 10.73
N ILE A 171 -9.94 27.21 10.37
CA ILE A 171 -9.48 26.92 9.00
C ILE A 171 -10.60 26.45 8.06
N TRP A 172 -11.85 26.30 8.53
CA TRP A 172 -12.99 25.84 7.72
C TRP A 172 -13.03 26.52 6.34
N TYR A 173 -13.34 25.73 5.32
CA TYR A 173 -13.30 26.14 3.91
C TYR A 173 -11.94 26.75 3.45
N PHE A 174 -10.85 26.20 3.98
CA PHE A 174 -9.46 26.55 3.66
C PHE A 174 -9.12 28.02 3.92
N ASN A 175 -9.55 28.57 5.06
CA ASN A 175 -9.11 29.88 5.53
C ASN A 175 -7.60 29.82 5.85
N THR A 176 -6.79 30.56 5.09
CA THR A 176 -5.33 30.54 5.18
C THR A 176 -4.80 31.35 6.35
N THR A 177 -5.43 32.48 6.68
CA THR A 177 -5.03 33.34 7.81
C THR A 177 -5.11 32.59 9.14
N ALA A 178 -6.16 31.77 9.31
CA ALA A 178 -6.34 30.91 10.48
C ALA A 178 -5.23 29.83 10.64
N MET A 179 -4.45 29.52 9.60
CA MET A 179 -3.30 28.60 9.71
C MET A 179 -2.10 29.22 10.46
N PHE A 180 -2.06 30.55 10.58
CA PHE A 180 -0.99 31.31 11.22
C PHE A 180 -1.46 32.09 12.45
N GLU A 181 -2.74 32.48 12.49
CA GLU A 181 -3.37 33.13 13.63
C GLU A 181 -3.33 32.23 14.87
N GLY A 182 -2.92 32.79 16.02
CA GLY A 182 -2.79 32.05 17.28
C GLY A 182 -1.66 31.01 17.30
N PHE A 183 -0.78 30.97 16.29
CA PHE A 183 0.35 30.04 16.25
C PHE A 183 1.38 30.35 17.36
N PRO A 184 1.90 29.35 18.10
CA PRO A 184 1.82 27.90 17.83
C PRO A 184 0.56 27.21 18.36
N HIS A 185 -0.11 26.44 17.50
CA HIS A 185 -1.20 25.54 17.87
C HIS A 185 -0.64 24.30 18.62
N ARG A 186 -0.37 24.46 19.91
CA ARG A 186 0.26 23.43 20.75
C ARG A 186 -0.66 22.28 21.12
N GLU A 187 -1.94 22.56 21.25
CA GLU A 187 -2.95 21.67 21.82
C GLU A 187 -4.18 21.61 20.90
N HIS A 188 -4.82 20.45 20.86
CA HIS A 188 -5.94 20.16 19.94
C HIS A 188 -7.05 19.40 20.68
N THR A 189 -8.29 19.48 20.18
CA THR A 189 -9.38 18.64 20.70
C THR A 189 -9.12 17.16 20.42
N ALA A 190 -9.81 16.26 21.14
CA ALA A 190 -9.63 14.82 21.02
C ALA A 190 -9.80 14.34 19.58
N GLU A 191 -10.87 14.77 18.91
CA GLU A 191 -11.20 14.40 17.53
C GLU A 191 -10.16 14.87 16.52
N PHE A 192 -9.64 16.09 16.68
CA PHE A 192 -8.58 16.63 15.83
C PHE A 192 -7.31 15.81 15.98
N LYS A 193 -6.88 15.53 17.22
CA LYS A 193 -5.66 14.76 17.48
C LYS A 193 -5.81 13.31 17.00
N ALA A 194 -6.97 12.68 17.24
CA ALA A 194 -7.26 11.34 16.76
C ALA A 194 -7.21 11.26 15.22
N TYR A 195 -7.94 12.12 14.52
CA TYR A 195 -7.90 12.17 13.04
C TYR A 195 -6.48 12.33 12.51
N TYR A 196 -5.72 13.29 13.05
CA TYR A 196 -4.37 13.57 12.61
C TYR A 196 -3.42 12.36 12.82
N LEU A 197 -3.47 11.70 13.98
CA LEU A 197 -2.62 10.54 14.26
C LEU A 197 -3.07 9.27 13.52
N LEU A 198 -4.37 9.08 13.30
CA LEU A 198 -4.89 7.97 12.49
C LEU A 198 -4.47 8.11 11.02
N GLN A 199 -4.49 9.34 10.49
CA GLN A 199 -3.97 9.62 9.15
C GLN A 199 -2.46 9.38 9.07
N ALA A 200 -1.68 9.81 10.08
CA ALA A 200 -0.26 9.47 10.15
C ALA A 200 -0.03 7.94 10.16
N ALA A 201 -0.87 7.17 10.88
CA ALA A 201 -0.82 5.72 10.91
C ALA A 201 -1.17 5.05 9.57
N TYR A 202 -2.11 5.62 8.80
CA TYR A 202 -2.47 5.18 7.45
C TYR A 202 -1.34 5.44 6.45
N TRP A 203 -0.81 6.66 6.40
CA TRP A 203 0.29 6.99 5.49
C TRP A 203 1.57 6.20 5.83
N PHE A 204 1.82 5.91 7.11
CA PHE A 204 2.91 5.01 7.51
C PHE A 204 2.63 3.53 7.13
N GLN A 205 1.39 3.06 7.26
CA GLN A 205 0.97 1.73 6.79
C GLN A 205 1.15 1.59 5.26
N GLN A 206 0.78 2.62 4.49
CA GLN A 206 0.94 2.60 3.03
C GLN A 206 2.42 2.66 2.61
N ALA A 207 3.25 3.42 3.35
CA ALA A 207 4.69 3.40 3.15
C ALA A 207 5.32 2.02 3.42
N ILE A 208 4.86 1.29 4.45
CA ILE A 208 5.31 -0.10 4.70
C ILE A 208 4.92 -1.03 3.54
N VAL A 209 3.69 -0.92 3.03
CA VAL A 209 3.21 -1.70 1.87
C VAL A 209 4.08 -1.44 0.62
N LEU A 210 4.44 -0.18 0.38
CA LEU A 210 5.30 0.24 -0.73
C LEU A 210 6.75 -0.26 -0.57
N LEU A 211 7.35 -0.09 0.61
CA LEU A 211 8.73 -0.46 0.91
C LEU A 211 8.95 -1.97 0.90
N LEU A 212 7.98 -2.75 1.38
CA LEU A 212 8.01 -4.21 1.34
C LEU A 212 7.56 -4.80 -0.01
N GLN A 213 7.22 -3.96 -0.99
CA GLN A 213 6.72 -4.35 -2.32
C GLN A 213 5.57 -5.38 -2.24
N LEU A 214 4.65 -5.18 -1.30
CA LEU A 214 3.46 -6.03 -1.15
C LEU A 214 2.44 -5.80 -2.27
N GLU A 215 2.54 -4.66 -2.96
CA GLU A 215 1.86 -4.35 -4.22
C GLU A 215 2.87 -4.44 -5.39
N LYS A 216 2.46 -4.98 -6.55
CA LYS A 216 3.31 -5.03 -7.75
C LYS A 216 3.73 -3.60 -8.15
N PRO A 217 5.03 -3.28 -8.32
CA PRO A 217 5.49 -1.96 -8.70
C PRO A 217 4.78 -1.44 -9.96
N ARG A 218 4.43 -0.15 -9.95
CA ARG A 218 3.74 0.54 -11.05
C ARG A 218 4.77 1.27 -11.94
N LYS A 219 4.38 1.67 -13.15
CA LYS A 219 5.26 2.44 -14.07
C LYS A 219 5.74 3.77 -13.46
N ASP A 220 4.98 4.34 -12.52
CA ASP A 220 5.28 5.57 -11.74
C ASP A 220 5.84 5.29 -10.32
N PHE A 221 6.50 4.14 -10.11
CA PHE A 221 7.00 3.75 -8.78
C PHE A 221 8.00 4.72 -8.17
N LYS A 222 8.86 5.38 -8.96
CA LYS A 222 9.87 6.32 -8.44
C LYS A 222 9.23 7.59 -7.90
N GLU A 223 8.26 8.11 -8.64
CA GLU A 223 7.46 9.28 -8.30
C GLU A 223 6.58 8.98 -7.09
N LEU A 224 6.02 7.77 -7.01
CA LEU A 224 5.27 7.29 -5.84
C LEU A 224 6.15 7.15 -4.58
N VAL A 225 7.39 6.67 -4.69
CA VAL A 225 8.34 6.64 -3.57
C VAL A 225 8.73 8.06 -3.15
N GLY A 226 9.04 8.95 -4.10
CA GLY A 226 9.32 10.36 -3.84
C GLY A 226 8.17 11.06 -3.11
N HIS A 227 6.93 10.79 -3.54
CA HIS A 227 5.71 11.25 -2.87
C HIS A 227 5.64 10.79 -1.42
N HIS A 228 5.89 9.50 -1.13
CA HIS A 228 5.84 8.98 0.24
C HIS A 228 6.91 9.60 1.15
N ILE A 229 8.09 9.92 0.61
CA ILE A 229 9.12 10.66 1.36
C ILE A 229 8.63 12.07 1.69
N ILE A 230 8.06 12.79 0.72
CA ILE A 230 7.53 14.15 0.90
C ILE A 230 6.35 14.18 1.87
N THR A 231 5.38 13.25 1.75
CA THR A 231 4.20 13.22 2.63
C THR A 231 4.56 12.83 4.05
N LEU A 232 5.38 11.79 4.27
CA LEU A 232 5.84 11.45 5.62
C LEU A 232 6.65 12.59 6.27
N ALA A 233 7.47 13.31 5.49
CA ALA A 233 8.17 14.49 5.98
C ALA A 233 7.20 15.62 6.35
N LEU A 234 6.21 15.93 5.51
CA LEU A 234 5.16 16.92 5.80
C LEU A 234 4.38 16.58 7.07
N ILE A 235 3.93 15.34 7.21
CA ILE A 235 3.18 14.84 8.38
C ILE A 235 4.02 14.98 9.65
N PHE A 236 5.25 14.46 9.62
CA PHE A 236 6.16 14.50 10.77
C PHE A 236 6.50 15.93 11.19
N LEU A 237 6.90 16.78 10.24
CA LEU A 237 7.35 18.14 10.52
C LEU A 237 6.18 19.04 10.95
N SER A 238 5.02 18.96 10.28
CA SER A 238 3.88 19.79 10.67
C SER A 238 3.29 19.37 12.03
N TYR A 239 3.31 18.08 12.38
CA TYR A 239 3.00 17.66 13.76
C TYR A 239 4.04 18.15 14.77
N ARG A 240 5.35 17.96 14.49
CA ARG A 240 6.46 18.30 15.39
C ARG A 240 6.61 19.80 15.64
N PHE A 241 6.32 20.64 14.65
CA PHE A 241 6.52 22.09 14.69
C PHE A 241 5.20 22.90 14.69
N HIS A 242 4.07 22.28 15.06
CA HIS A 242 2.77 22.93 15.27
C HIS A 242 2.03 23.46 14.02
N PHE A 243 2.47 23.15 12.80
CA PHE A 243 1.75 23.50 11.55
C PHE A 243 0.58 22.53 11.22
N THR A 244 -0.06 21.93 12.23
CA THR A 244 -1.08 20.88 12.05
C THR A 244 -2.34 21.37 11.35
N TYR A 245 -2.69 22.65 11.47
CA TYR A 245 -3.81 23.27 10.76
C TYR A 245 -3.60 23.24 9.23
N MET A 246 -2.39 23.57 8.78
CA MET A 246 -1.99 23.41 7.38
C MET A 246 -1.96 21.92 6.98
N GLY A 247 -1.51 21.04 7.89
CA GLY A 247 -1.52 19.59 7.70
C GLY A 247 -2.93 19.01 7.46
N ILE A 248 -3.95 19.42 8.23
CA ILE A 248 -5.34 18.97 8.02
C ILE A 248 -5.89 19.47 6.67
N ALA A 249 -5.60 20.71 6.28
CA ALA A 249 -6.00 21.21 4.97
C ALA A 249 -5.37 20.38 3.82
N VAL A 250 -4.11 19.98 3.96
CA VAL A 250 -3.45 19.07 3.01
C VAL A 250 -4.08 17.68 3.05
N TYR A 251 -4.32 17.08 4.21
CA TYR A 251 -4.99 15.77 4.30
C TYR A 251 -6.34 15.78 3.57
N ILE A 252 -7.24 16.71 3.90
CA ILE A 252 -8.61 16.74 3.36
C ILE A 252 -8.64 16.95 1.85
N THR A 253 -7.79 17.84 1.31
CA THR A 253 -7.67 17.98 -0.15
C THR A 253 -7.21 16.69 -0.81
N HIS A 254 -6.33 15.93 -0.14
CA HIS A 254 -5.78 14.70 -0.67
C HIS A 254 -6.80 13.55 -0.58
N ASP A 255 -7.35 13.28 0.61
CA ASP A 255 -8.34 12.24 0.88
C ASP A 255 -9.55 12.29 -0.07
N ILE A 256 -10.14 13.48 -0.25
CA ILE A 256 -11.32 13.64 -1.11
C ILE A 256 -10.95 13.37 -2.57
N SER A 257 -9.85 13.91 -3.06
CA SER A 257 -9.41 13.65 -4.45
C SER A 257 -9.01 12.19 -4.70
N ASP A 258 -8.42 11.50 -3.70
CA ASP A 258 -8.05 10.09 -3.81
C ASP A 258 -9.27 9.17 -3.70
N PHE A 259 -10.33 9.58 -2.98
CA PHE A 259 -11.63 8.91 -3.07
C PHE A 259 -12.13 8.90 -4.52
N PHE A 260 -12.22 10.06 -5.18
CA PHE A 260 -12.66 10.14 -6.58
C PHE A 260 -11.72 9.42 -7.57
N LEU A 261 -10.41 9.38 -7.31
CA LEU A 261 -9.45 8.57 -8.08
C LEU A 261 -9.75 7.07 -7.94
N ALA A 262 -9.96 6.60 -6.71
CA ALA A 262 -10.16 5.19 -6.41
C ALA A 262 -11.52 4.69 -6.94
N THR A 263 -12.59 5.48 -6.77
CA THR A 263 -13.92 5.17 -7.29
C THR A 263 -14.02 5.25 -8.80
N SER A 264 -13.36 6.21 -9.47
CA SER A 264 -13.36 6.28 -10.94
C SER A 264 -12.71 5.04 -11.55
N LYS A 265 -11.57 4.58 -11.02
CA LYS A 265 -10.97 3.30 -11.40
C LYS A 265 -11.87 2.10 -11.07
N THR A 266 -12.53 2.11 -9.91
CA THR A 266 -13.49 1.05 -9.53
C THR A 266 -14.64 0.96 -10.53
N LEU A 267 -15.16 2.09 -11.00
CA LEU A 267 -16.22 2.15 -12.01
C LEU A 267 -15.75 1.69 -13.40
N ASN A 268 -14.49 1.97 -13.76
CA ASN A 268 -13.84 1.47 -14.98
C ASN A 268 -13.68 -0.07 -14.94
N TYR A 269 -13.18 -0.65 -13.84
CA TYR A 269 -13.11 -2.11 -13.67
C TYR A 269 -14.48 -2.82 -13.64
N LEU A 270 -15.58 -2.08 -13.51
CA LEU A 270 -16.96 -2.58 -13.52
C LEU A 270 -17.71 -2.26 -14.82
N ASP A 271 -17.03 -1.73 -15.83
CA ASP A 271 -17.59 -1.31 -17.13
C ASP A 271 -18.84 -0.42 -16.98
N SER A 272 -18.84 0.47 -15.97
CA SER A 272 -20.02 1.22 -15.57
C SER A 272 -20.36 2.35 -16.57
N PRO A 273 -21.62 2.50 -17.01
CA PRO A 273 -22.01 3.49 -18.03
C PRO A 273 -21.83 4.95 -17.59
N ILE A 274 -21.64 5.20 -16.29
CA ILE A 274 -21.39 6.55 -15.75
C ILE A 274 -19.89 6.92 -15.70
N ILE A 275 -18.99 6.07 -16.20
CA ILE A 275 -17.54 6.27 -16.08
C ILE A 275 -17.07 7.61 -16.68
N GLY A 276 -17.55 8.00 -17.86
CA GLY A 276 -17.15 9.26 -18.52
C GLY A 276 -17.48 10.51 -17.70
N PRO A 277 -18.77 10.75 -17.37
CA PRO A 277 -19.17 11.85 -16.49
C PRO A 277 -18.47 11.82 -15.12
N TYR A 278 -18.26 10.63 -14.53
CA TYR A 278 -17.58 10.49 -13.25
C TYR A 278 -16.09 10.81 -13.34
N PHE A 279 -15.42 10.44 -14.44
CA PHE A 279 -14.03 10.78 -14.69
C PHE A 279 -13.85 12.28 -14.91
N GLY A 280 -14.75 12.95 -15.63
CA GLY A 280 -14.77 14.41 -15.75
C GLY A 280 -14.95 15.13 -14.39
N LEU A 281 -15.84 14.61 -13.53
CA LEU A 281 -15.99 15.09 -12.15
C LEU A 281 -14.69 14.90 -11.36
N PHE A 282 -14.07 13.72 -11.42
CA PHE A 282 -12.78 13.43 -10.78
C PHE A 282 -11.69 14.43 -11.22
N VAL A 283 -11.55 14.72 -12.51
CA VAL A 283 -10.57 15.70 -13.03
C VAL A 283 -10.83 17.09 -12.43
N THR A 284 -12.09 17.52 -12.37
CA THR A 284 -12.47 18.81 -11.80
C THR A 284 -12.13 18.89 -10.31
N VAL A 285 -12.46 17.84 -9.54
CA VAL A 285 -12.13 17.76 -8.10
C VAL A 285 -10.62 17.72 -7.87
N TRP A 286 -9.87 16.98 -8.70
CA TRP A 286 -8.41 16.94 -8.64
C TRP A 286 -7.81 18.33 -8.84
N ILE A 287 -8.19 19.04 -9.92
CA ILE A 287 -7.65 20.38 -10.21
C ILE A 287 -7.96 21.36 -9.08
N TYR A 288 -9.20 21.35 -8.56
CA TYR A 288 -9.60 22.25 -7.48
C TYR A 288 -8.84 21.95 -6.17
N LEU A 289 -8.86 20.71 -5.70
CA LEU A 289 -8.29 20.35 -4.39
C LEU A 289 -6.75 20.24 -4.42
N ARG A 290 -6.18 19.57 -5.43
CA ARG A 290 -4.72 19.34 -5.51
C ARG A 290 -3.94 20.55 -6.00
N HIS A 291 -4.54 21.45 -6.78
CA HIS A 291 -3.83 22.60 -7.34
C HIS A 291 -4.36 23.94 -6.86
N PHE A 292 -5.64 24.27 -7.05
CA PHE A 292 -6.14 25.59 -6.66
C PHE A 292 -5.98 25.85 -5.15
N ILE A 293 -6.41 24.90 -4.30
CA ILE A 293 -6.23 25.02 -2.84
C ILE A 293 -4.75 24.92 -2.44
N ASN A 294 -3.94 24.05 -3.05
CA ASN A 294 -2.52 23.95 -2.72
C ASN A 294 -1.75 25.24 -3.07
N LEU A 295 -1.99 25.81 -4.25
CA LEU A 295 -1.43 27.10 -4.67
C LEU A 295 -1.89 28.25 -3.77
N LYS A 296 -3.15 28.23 -3.29
CA LYS A 296 -3.64 29.18 -2.27
C LYS A 296 -2.82 29.08 -0.96
N ILE A 297 -2.54 27.86 -0.50
CA ILE A 297 -1.71 27.64 0.71
C ILE A 297 -0.26 28.08 0.47
N LEU A 298 0.34 27.74 -0.68
CA LEU A 298 1.68 28.20 -1.06
C LEU A 298 1.79 29.73 -1.11
N TRP A 299 0.79 30.39 -1.68
CA TRP A 299 0.70 31.86 -1.70
C TRP A 299 0.63 32.45 -0.30
N ALA A 300 -0.17 31.87 0.59
CA ALA A 300 -0.25 32.27 1.99
C ALA A 300 1.07 32.02 2.75
N VAL A 301 1.81 30.95 2.43
CA VAL A 301 3.16 30.71 2.98
C VAL A 301 4.16 31.79 2.53
N LEU A 302 3.97 32.41 1.36
CA LEU A 302 4.80 33.53 0.91
C LEU A 302 4.37 34.88 1.51
N THR A 303 3.06 35.12 1.66
CA THR A 303 2.49 36.45 1.96
C THR A 303 2.01 36.63 3.41
N GLU A 304 1.33 35.63 3.98
CA GLU A 304 0.72 35.69 5.30
C GLU A 304 1.67 35.16 6.41
N PHE A 305 2.56 34.22 6.06
CA PHE A 305 3.46 33.55 7.03
C PHE A 305 4.33 34.51 7.84
N ARG A 306 4.78 35.64 7.26
CA ARG A 306 5.57 36.65 7.98
C ARG A 306 4.73 37.67 8.73
N THR A 307 3.50 37.93 8.27
CA THR A 307 2.69 39.08 8.67
C THR A 307 1.64 38.73 9.73
N VAL A 308 1.09 37.51 9.69
CA VAL A 308 0.03 37.07 10.61
C VAL A 308 0.63 36.44 11.87
N GLY A 309 0.74 37.22 12.95
CA GLY A 309 1.29 36.78 14.25
C GLY A 309 2.83 36.75 14.33
N PRO A 310 3.42 36.45 15.51
CA PRO A 310 4.85 36.63 15.78
C PRO A 310 5.76 35.82 14.84
N PHE A 311 6.69 36.49 14.15
CA PHE A 311 7.66 35.86 13.26
C PHE A 311 9.05 35.85 13.90
N GLU A 312 9.29 34.87 14.77
CA GLU A 312 10.52 34.70 15.53
C GLU A 312 10.81 33.21 15.75
N LEU A 313 12.02 32.87 16.21
CA LEU A 313 12.37 31.52 16.64
C LEU A 313 12.63 31.53 18.15
N ASN A 314 11.73 30.91 18.91
CA ASN A 314 11.87 30.77 20.36
C ASN A 314 11.55 29.33 20.77
N TRP A 315 12.54 28.63 21.35
CA TRP A 315 12.44 27.22 21.73
C TRP A 315 11.63 27.01 23.02
N GLU A 316 11.63 27.97 23.94
CA GLU A 316 10.91 27.91 25.21
C GLU A 316 9.41 28.07 24.97
N THR A 317 9.02 29.06 24.17
CA THR A 317 7.63 29.27 23.75
C THR A 317 7.21 28.37 22.59
N GLN A 318 8.08 27.49 22.11
CA GLN A 318 7.86 26.62 20.94
C GLN A 318 7.34 27.41 19.71
N GLN A 319 7.74 28.68 19.61
CA GLN A 319 7.44 29.55 18.50
C GLN A 319 8.43 29.22 17.38
N TYR A 320 7.94 28.47 16.40
CA TYR A 320 8.74 27.95 15.28
C TYR A 320 8.49 28.70 13.97
N LYS A 321 7.65 29.74 13.95
CA LYS A 321 7.32 30.50 12.74
C LYS A 321 8.44 31.51 12.40
N CYS A 322 9.50 31.02 11.76
CA CYS A 322 10.67 31.80 11.37
C CYS A 322 11.06 31.59 9.89
N TRP A 323 12.13 32.26 9.44
CA TRP A 323 12.59 32.18 8.05
C TRP A 323 12.91 30.74 7.62
N ILE A 324 13.55 29.94 8.48
CA ILE A 324 13.89 28.53 8.22
C ILE A 324 12.62 27.71 7.99
N SER A 325 11.63 27.83 8.89
CA SER A 325 10.35 27.11 8.74
C SER A 325 9.59 27.53 7.49
N GLN A 326 9.67 28.80 7.09
CA GLN A 326 8.99 29.29 5.90
C GLN A 326 9.55 28.62 4.65
N TYR A 327 10.88 28.58 4.50
CA TYR A 327 11.51 27.93 3.36
C TYR A 327 11.30 26.41 3.35
N ILE A 328 11.39 25.73 4.49
CA ILE A 328 11.14 24.28 4.58
C ILE A 328 9.68 23.94 4.24
N THR A 329 8.71 24.65 4.85
CA THR A 329 7.28 24.44 4.57
C THR A 329 6.96 24.73 3.11
N PHE A 330 7.46 25.83 2.55
CA PHE A 330 7.28 26.16 1.14
C PHE A 330 7.89 25.09 0.23
N ALA A 331 9.14 24.67 0.47
CA ALA A 331 9.81 23.67 -0.36
C ALA A 331 9.10 22.33 -0.35
N LEU A 332 8.63 21.85 0.80
CA LEU A 332 7.89 20.58 0.90
C LEU A 332 6.51 20.66 0.22
N LEU A 333 5.76 21.75 0.40
CA LEU A 333 4.47 21.94 -0.29
C LEU A 333 4.64 22.13 -1.81
N ALA A 334 5.69 22.84 -2.24
CA ALA A 334 6.00 23.01 -3.65
C ALA A 334 6.44 21.69 -4.29
N SER A 335 7.17 20.83 -3.55
CA SER A 335 7.53 19.48 -3.98
C SER A 335 6.29 18.60 -4.12
N LEU A 336 5.36 18.67 -3.17
CA LEU A 336 4.06 17.99 -3.24
C LEU A 336 3.23 18.47 -4.45
N GLN A 337 3.19 19.78 -4.69
CA GLN A 337 2.53 20.38 -5.86
C GLN A 337 3.18 19.94 -7.18
N ALA A 338 4.51 19.81 -7.25
CA ALA A 338 5.22 19.33 -8.43
C ALA A 338 4.85 17.86 -8.76
N VAL A 339 4.77 16.99 -7.75
CA VAL A 339 4.32 15.59 -7.95
C VAL A 339 2.84 15.53 -8.34
N ASN A 340 1.98 16.36 -7.71
CA ASN A 340 0.58 16.45 -8.10
C ASN A 340 0.43 16.93 -9.57
N LEU A 341 1.28 17.84 -10.05
CA LEU A 341 1.30 18.30 -11.45
C LEU A 341 1.75 17.21 -12.43
N PHE A 342 2.74 16.38 -12.04
CA PHE A 342 3.13 15.20 -12.81
C PHE A 342 1.94 14.23 -12.99
N TRP A 343 1.20 13.95 -11.92
CA TRP A 343 0.01 13.12 -12.02
C TRP A 343 -1.14 13.80 -12.79
N LEU A 344 -1.32 15.12 -12.68
CA LEU A 344 -2.26 15.85 -13.55
C LEU A 344 -1.91 15.67 -15.03
N TYR A 345 -0.62 15.76 -15.40
CA TYR A 345 -0.21 15.51 -16.78
C TYR A 345 -0.62 14.11 -17.27
N LEU A 346 -0.46 13.07 -16.44
CA LEU A 346 -0.93 11.71 -16.77
C LEU A 346 -2.45 11.62 -16.86
N ILE A 347 -3.18 12.26 -15.94
CA ILE A 347 -4.65 12.32 -15.94
C ILE A 347 -5.17 13.03 -17.21
N MET A 348 -4.57 14.17 -17.58
CA MET A 348 -4.94 14.92 -18.78
C MET A 348 -4.55 14.20 -20.07
N ARG A 349 -3.48 13.40 -20.08
CA ARG A 349 -3.15 12.50 -21.19
C ARG A 349 -4.22 11.42 -21.39
N ILE A 350 -4.71 10.82 -20.30
CA ILE A 350 -5.81 9.84 -20.34
C ILE A 350 -7.11 10.52 -20.77
N LEU A 351 -7.44 11.69 -20.23
CA LEU A 351 -8.63 12.46 -20.63
C LEU A 351 -8.60 12.84 -22.12
N LYS A 352 -7.43 13.25 -22.64
CA LYS A 352 -7.27 13.55 -24.06
C LYS A 352 -7.53 12.31 -24.93
N LYS A 353 -7.01 11.14 -24.55
CA LYS A 353 -7.35 9.87 -25.23
C LYS A 353 -8.86 9.62 -25.15
N TYR A 354 -9.44 9.61 -23.95
CA TYR A 354 -10.86 9.35 -23.74
C TYR A 354 -11.83 10.27 -24.52
N ILE A 355 -11.42 11.51 -24.84
CA ILE A 355 -12.22 12.46 -25.63
C ILE A 355 -11.99 12.33 -27.15
N LEU A 356 -10.82 11.86 -27.58
CA LEU A 356 -10.47 11.70 -29.00
C LEU A 356 -10.78 10.30 -29.54
N ASP A 357 -10.60 9.30 -28.68
CA ASP A 357 -10.73 7.87 -28.95
C ASP A 357 -12.10 7.36 -28.43
N ASP A 358 -13.20 7.96 -28.89
CA ASP A 358 -14.59 7.48 -28.68
C ASP A 358 -14.84 6.09 -29.34
N VAL A 359 -13.77 5.49 -29.91
CA VAL A 359 -13.64 4.10 -30.32
C VAL A 359 -12.25 3.60 -29.90
N ALA A 360 -12.22 2.45 -29.21
CA ALA A 360 -11.05 1.65 -28.80
C ALA A 360 -10.34 2.00 -27.47
N GLN A 361 -10.77 1.23 -26.44
CA GLN A 361 -10.06 0.66 -25.27
C GLN A 361 -8.91 1.43 -24.57
N ASP A 362 -8.98 1.40 -23.23
CA ASP A 362 -8.08 2.11 -22.33
C ASP A 362 -6.78 1.31 -22.12
N GLU A 363 -5.69 1.79 -22.72
CA GLU A 363 -4.30 1.31 -22.54
C GLU A 363 -3.91 1.10 -21.06
N ARG A 364 -4.55 1.78 -20.10
CA ARG A 364 -4.28 1.60 -18.66
C ARG A 364 -4.91 0.33 -18.08
N SER A 365 -5.86 -0.27 -18.79
CA SER A 365 -6.42 -1.60 -18.52
C SER A 365 -5.81 -2.67 -19.42
N GLU A 366 -5.48 -2.35 -20.67
CA GLU A 366 -4.73 -3.27 -21.57
C GLU A 366 -3.35 -3.63 -21.00
N ASP A 367 -2.69 -2.68 -20.32
CA ASP A 367 -1.45 -2.89 -19.56
C ASP A 367 -1.52 -4.01 -18.49
N GLU A 368 -2.70 -4.40 -18.00
CA GLU A 368 -2.87 -5.53 -17.08
C GLU A 368 -3.13 -6.85 -17.82
N ASP A 369 -3.75 -6.79 -19.00
CA ASP A 369 -4.11 -7.95 -19.81
C ASP A 369 -2.90 -8.43 -20.68
N GLU A 370 -2.09 -7.52 -21.24
CA GLU A 370 -0.80 -7.85 -21.91
C GLU A 370 0.19 -8.56 -20.95
N GLU A 371 0.21 -8.16 -19.67
CA GLU A 371 1.07 -8.79 -18.67
C GLU A 371 0.57 -10.19 -18.24
N GLU A 372 -0.74 -10.45 -18.24
CA GLU A 372 -1.25 -11.82 -18.02
C GLU A 372 -0.94 -12.73 -19.21
N GLU A 373 -0.96 -12.25 -20.46
CA GLU A 373 -0.44 -13.02 -21.60
C GLU A 373 1.07 -13.27 -21.50
N ALA A 374 1.85 -12.29 -21.02
CA ALA A 374 3.30 -12.44 -20.83
C ALA A 374 3.67 -13.44 -19.71
N ASP A 375 2.88 -13.54 -18.63
CA ASP A 375 3.12 -14.52 -17.57
C ASP A 375 2.48 -15.88 -17.88
N ALA A 376 1.37 -15.94 -18.61
CA ALA A 376 0.80 -17.20 -19.12
C ALA A 376 1.72 -17.85 -20.17
N SER A 377 2.29 -17.07 -21.09
CA SER A 377 3.27 -17.56 -22.08
C SER A 377 4.57 -18.03 -21.43
N LYS A 378 5.08 -17.34 -20.39
CA LYS A 378 6.22 -17.85 -19.58
C LYS A 378 5.87 -19.13 -18.83
N ALA A 379 4.67 -19.27 -18.28
CA ALA A 379 4.23 -20.48 -17.61
C ALA A 379 4.09 -21.67 -18.59
N ALA A 380 3.63 -21.41 -19.82
CA ALA A 380 3.57 -22.40 -20.90
C ALA A 380 4.98 -22.80 -21.39
N ALA A 381 5.87 -21.83 -21.63
CA ALA A 381 7.25 -22.07 -22.06
C ALA A 381 8.07 -22.83 -21.00
N GLY A 382 7.83 -22.55 -19.70
CA GLY A 382 8.42 -23.29 -18.59
C GLY A 382 7.93 -24.73 -18.43
N GLY A 383 6.87 -25.13 -19.15
CA GLY A 383 6.30 -26.48 -19.09
C GLY A 383 6.98 -27.51 -20.00
N ILE A 384 7.85 -27.10 -20.94
CA ILE A 384 8.36 -27.97 -22.01
C ILE A 384 9.78 -28.50 -21.75
N ASN A 385 10.61 -27.79 -20.98
CA ASN A 385 11.99 -28.22 -20.68
C ASN A 385 12.10 -28.78 -19.25
N GLY A 386 11.79 -30.07 -19.11
CA GLY A 386 11.57 -30.73 -17.82
C GLY A 386 12.38 -32.01 -17.54
N VAL A 387 13.53 -32.24 -18.20
CA VAL A 387 14.49 -33.28 -17.78
C VAL A 387 15.92 -32.77 -17.91
N GLU A 388 16.50 -32.30 -16.80
CA GLU A 388 17.82 -32.74 -16.33
C GLU A 388 18.03 -32.26 -14.88
N GLY A 389 18.63 -33.11 -14.05
CA GLY A 389 18.73 -32.88 -12.61
C GLY A 389 20.07 -32.28 -12.21
N VAL A 390 20.05 -31.25 -11.36
CA VAL A 390 21.26 -30.76 -10.68
C VAL A 390 21.08 -30.85 -9.16
N SER A 391 21.99 -31.58 -8.54
CA SER A 391 22.09 -31.73 -7.09
C SER A 391 22.80 -30.51 -6.46
N SER A 392 22.09 -29.72 -5.68
CA SER A 392 22.71 -28.67 -4.86
C SER A 392 23.30 -29.27 -3.56
N GLN A 393 24.61 -29.55 -3.57
CA GLN A 393 25.36 -29.72 -2.32
C GLN A 393 25.57 -28.36 -1.65
N VAL A 394 25.29 -28.29 -0.35
CA VAL A 394 25.68 -27.17 0.53
C VAL A 394 26.87 -27.66 1.36
N SER A 395 28.01 -26.98 1.28
CA SER A 395 29.11 -27.17 2.24
C SER A 395 29.12 -26.04 3.26
N VAL A 396 29.64 -26.32 4.46
CA VAL A 396 29.59 -25.45 5.64
C VAL A 396 30.97 -25.39 6.28
N ASN A 397 31.43 -24.15 6.55
CA ASN A 397 32.55 -23.75 7.42
C ASN A 397 33.99 -24.24 7.07
N GLY A 398 34.97 -23.36 7.32
CA GLY A 398 36.38 -23.73 7.36
C GLY A 398 37.35 -22.56 7.15
N THR A 399 37.70 -21.84 8.21
CA THR A 399 38.81 -20.86 8.23
C THR A 399 40.17 -21.57 8.15
N SER A 400 41.12 -21.10 7.32
CA SER A 400 42.33 -20.38 7.80
C SER A 400 43.34 -20.08 6.67
N THR A 401 44.04 -18.96 6.83
CA THR A 401 45.43 -18.62 6.41
C THR A 401 46.24 -19.62 5.57
N ASP A 402 46.82 -19.17 4.44
CA ASP A 402 48.22 -18.67 4.34
C ASP A 402 48.66 -18.59 2.85
N GLY A 403 49.67 -17.78 2.55
CA GLY A 403 49.98 -17.31 1.21
C GLY A 403 50.73 -18.26 0.28
N ARG A 404 50.80 -17.85 -1.00
CA ARG A 404 52.09 -17.79 -1.70
C ARG A 404 52.11 -16.75 -2.83
N LYS A 405 53.26 -16.12 -3.03
CA LYS A 405 53.56 -15.17 -4.12
C LYS A 405 53.81 -15.88 -5.46
N ARG A 406 53.79 -15.05 -6.52
CA ARG A 406 54.27 -15.27 -7.91
C ARG A 406 53.22 -15.94 -8.81
N LYS A 407 53.08 -15.52 -10.07
CA LYS A 407 53.98 -14.68 -10.89
C LYS A 407 53.23 -13.58 -11.62
#